data_AF-A0A3C2B166-F1
#
_entry.id   AF-A0A3C2B166-F1
#
_cell.length_a   1.000
_cell.length_b   1.000
_cell.length_c   1.000
_cell.angle_alpha   90.00
_cell.angle_beta   90.00
_cell.angle_gamma   90.00
#
_symmetry.space_group_name_H-M   'P 1'
#
loop_
_entity.id
_entity.type
_entity.pdbx_description
1 polymer ?
#
loop_
_entity_poly.entity_id
_entity_poly.type
_entity_poly.pdbx_seq_one_letter_code
_entity_poly.pdbx_strand_id
1 'polypeptide(L)'
;SWLVEDMLDLVKGESERIDSRFLEPACGSGNFLVPVLRRKLATVHEKFAASDFEKRHHALLALMSIYGIELLQDNAEECRRNLLDTLFDFLGAVGDEWFGAAHVVVHANIVRGDALDMTTATGEPITFPEWGYLGKGKYQRRDFRYHTLTQLSSFEPDTLFGDSGSHEIFTPWKTYP
;
A
#
# COMPACT_ATOMS: atom_id res chain seq x y z
N SER A 1 -3.42 13.15 -13.86
CA SER A 1 -3.63 14.62 -13.88
C SER A 1 -2.28 15.29 -13.69
N TRP A 2 -2.01 16.42 -14.34
CA TRP A 2 -0.71 17.13 -14.24
C TRP A 2 -0.32 17.48 -12.80
N LEU A 3 -1.30 17.88 -11.97
CA LEU A 3 -1.08 18.18 -10.55
C LEU A 3 -0.53 16.99 -9.76
N VAL A 4 -1.03 15.78 -10.03
CA VAL A 4 -0.58 14.58 -9.31
C VAL A 4 0.84 14.25 -9.69
N GLU A 5 1.20 14.38 -10.96
CA GLU A 5 2.57 14.12 -11.42
C GLU A 5 3.56 15.12 -10.79
N ASP A 6 3.20 16.42 -10.75
CA ASP A 6 4.02 17.44 -10.10
C ASP A 6 4.22 17.14 -8.60
N MET A 7 3.17 16.70 -7.90
CA MET A 7 3.27 16.29 -6.49
C MET A 7 4.20 15.09 -6.31
N LEU A 8 4.10 14.09 -7.20
CA LEU A 8 4.94 12.91 -7.14
C LEU A 8 6.41 13.22 -7.46
N ASP A 9 6.68 14.25 -8.27
CA ASP A 9 8.03 14.71 -8.55
C ASP A 9 8.72 15.34 -7.31
N LEU A 10 7.94 15.93 -6.39
CA LEU A 10 8.47 16.40 -5.11
C LEU A 10 8.98 15.25 -4.22
N VAL A 11 8.39 14.06 -4.37
CA VAL A 11 8.73 12.85 -3.60
C VAL A 11 9.26 11.74 -4.52
N LYS A 12 9.94 12.12 -5.61
CA LYS A 12 10.31 11.21 -6.69
C LYS A 12 11.01 9.94 -6.19
N GLY A 13 12.03 10.09 -5.33
CA GLY A 13 12.78 8.96 -4.77
C GLY A 13 11.91 7.96 -4.02
N GLU A 14 10.88 8.42 -3.33
CA GLU A 14 9.92 7.58 -2.64
C GLU A 14 8.90 6.97 -3.62
N SER A 15 8.41 7.76 -4.58
CA SER A 15 7.43 7.31 -5.58
C SER A 15 7.98 6.23 -6.52
N GLU A 16 9.30 6.19 -6.75
CA GLU A 16 9.99 5.19 -7.57
C GLU A 16 10.53 4.01 -6.74
N ARG A 17 10.77 4.19 -5.44
CA ARG A 17 11.18 3.08 -4.56
C ARG A 17 10.01 2.12 -4.37
N ILE A 18 10.16 0.87 -4.83
CA ILE A 18 9.11 -0.16 -4.87
C ILE A 18 8.44 -0.35 -3.49
N ASP A 19 9.23 -0.46 -2.44
CA ASP A 19 8.79 -0.76 -1.07
C ASP A 19 8.52 0.47 -0.20
N SER A 20 8.74 1.69 -0.72
CA SER A 20 8.34 2.92 -0.03
C SER A 20 6.82 2.98 0.15
N ARG A 21 6.35 3.39 1.33
CA ARG A 21 4.94 3.22 1.71
C ARG A 21 4.19 4.53 1.64
N PHE A 22 3.04 4.53 0.95
CA PHE A 22 2.19 5.71 0.77
C PHE A 22 0.85 5.50 1.43
N LEU A 23 0.39 6.48 2.20
CA LEU A 23 -0.94 6.49 2.81
C LEU A 23 -1.69 7.77 2.43
N GLU A 24 -2.86 7.61 1.80
CA GLU A 24 -3.74 8.73 1.47
C GLU A 24 -5.01 8.69 2.36
N PRO A 25 -5.19 9.62 3.32
CA PRO A 25 -6.30 9.60 4.29
C PRO A 25 -7.66 10.07 3.74
N ALA A 26 -7.78 10.23 2.42
CA ALA A 26 -9.03 10.51 1.71
C ALA A 26 -8.84 10.10 0.24
N CYS A 27 -8.63 8.81 0.00
CA CYS A 27 -8.09 8.34 -1.28
C CYS A 27 -9.06 8.43 -2.46
N GLY A 28 -10.35 8.67 -2.22
CA GLY A 28 -11.37 8.70 -3.27
C GLY A 28 -11.32 7.41 -4.10
N SER A 29 -11.35 7.55 -5.42
CA SER A 29 -11.17 6.44 -6.37
C SER A 29 -9.70 6.14 -6.73
N GLY A 30 -8.75 6.64 -5.95
CA GLY A 30 -7.31 6.36 -6.11
C GLY A 30 -6.56 7.30 -7.05
N ASN A 31 -7.01 8.56 -7.18
CA ASN A 31 -6.43 9.53 -8.11
C ASN A 31 -4.94 9.82 -7.86
N PHE A 32 -4.48 9.71 -6.61
CA PHE A 32 -3.07 9.82 -6.25
C PHE A 32 -2.39 8.45 -6.16
N LEU A 33 -3.04 7.47 -5.51
CA LEU A 33 -2.48 6.12 -5.31
C LEU A 33 -2.19 5.36 -6.62
N VAL A 34 -3.04 5.50 -7.64
CA VAL A 34 -2.87 4.81 -8.94
C VAL A 34 -1.61 5.31 -9.67
N PRO A 35 -1.38 6.63 -9.84
CA PRO A 35 -0.11 7.14 -10.35
C PRO A 35 1.12 6.70 -9.55
N VAL A 36 1.05 6.67 -8.21
CA VAL A 36 2.15 6.14 -7.37
C VAL A 36 2.44 4.69 -7.77
N LEU A 37 1.42 3.84 -7.85
CA LEU A 37 1.56 2.44 -8.24
C LEU A 37 2.21 2.31 -9.62
N ARG A 38 1.81 3.13 -10.60
CA ARG A 38 2.40 3.12 -11.95
C ARG A 38 3.90 3.44 -11.93
N ARG A 39 4.35 4.43 -11.16
CA ARG A 39 5.79 4.77 -11.03
C ARG A 39 6.59 3.62 -10.41
N LYS A 40 6.03 2.97 -9.38
CA LYS A 40 6.63 1.77 -8.78
C LYS A 40 6.71 0.62 -9.77
N LEU A 41 5.65 0.34 -10.53
CA LEU A 41 5.62 -0.73 -11.53
C LEU A 41 6.59 -0.46 -12.69
N ALA A 42 6.79 0.80 -13.09
CA ALA A 42 7.85 1.17 -14.03
C ALA A 42 9.24 0.79 -13.47
N THR A 43 9.49 1.09 -12.19
CA THR A 43 10.74 0.67 -11.53
C THR A 43 10.87 -0.85 -11.43
N VAL A 44 9.77 -1.57 -11.20
CA VAL A 44 9.76 -3.05 -11.24
C VAL A 44 10.17 -3.56 -12.62
N HIS A 45 9.63 -2.96 -13.69
CA HIS A 45 9.99 -3.33 -15.05
C HIS A 45 11.49 -3.15 -15.32
N GLU A 46 12.02 -1.96 -15.01
CA GLU A 46 13.43 -1.63 -15.25
C GLU A 46 14.38 -2.59 -14.53
N LYS A 47 14.04 -3.03 -13.31
CA LYS A 47 14.91 -3.89 -12.49
C LYS A 47 14.72 -5.39 -12.74
N PHE A 48 13.49 -5.83 -13.04
CA PHE A 48 13.11 -7.24 -12.96
C PHE A 48 12.46 -7.80 -14.23
N ALA A 49 12.42 -7.06 -15.35
CA ALA A 49 11.81 -7.53 -16.60
C ALA A 49 12.38 -8.87 -17.13
N ALA A 50 13.62 -9.23 -16.77
CA ALA A 50 14.26 -10.47 -17.20
C ALA A 50 13.78 -11.73 -16.44
N SER A 51 13.05 -11.58 -15.33
CA SER A 51 12.57 -12.70 -14.51
C SER A 51 11.10 -12.52 -14.19
N ASP A 52 10.24 -13.35 -14.80
CA ASP A 52 8.80 -13.36 -14.51
C ASP A 52 8.50 -13.54 -13.02
N PHE A 53 9.31 -14.38 -12.35
CA PHE A 53 9.19 -14.59 -10.92
C PHE A 53 9.44 -13.29 -10.15
N GLU A 54 10.59 -12.64 -10.36
CA GLU A 54 10.93 -11.41 -9.63
C GLU A 54 9.99 -10.26 -9.99
N LYS A 55 9.65 -10.12 -11.28
CA LYS A 55 8.69 -9.11 -11.76
C LYS A 55 7.35 -9.21 -11.04
N ARG A 56 6.77 -10.42 -10.96
CA ARG A 56 5.45 -10.61 -10.34
C ARG A 56 5.47 -10.32 -8.84
N HIS A 57 6.49 -10.81 -8.12
CA HIS A 57 6.58 -10.60 -6.68
C HIS A 57 6.86 -9.14 -6.31
N HIS A 58 7.73 -8.45 -7.06
CA HIS A 58 7.99 -7.03 -6.81
C HIS A 58 6.83 -6.13 -7.26
N ALA A 59 6.04 -6.53 -8.27
CA ALA A 59 4.80 -5.84 -8.60
C ALA A 59 3.75 -5.97 -7.49
N LEU A 60 3.64 -7.16 -6.88
CA LEU A 60 2.76 -7.37 -5.72
C LEU A 60 3.27 -6.58 -4.51
N LEU A 61 4.58 -6.52 -4.29
CA LEU A 61 5.19 -5.68 -3.25
C LEU A 61 4.89 -4.19 -3.47
N ALA A 62 4.95 -3.71 -4.71
CA ALA A 62 4.55 -2.35 -5.04
C ALA A 62 3.11 -2.07 -4.61
N LEU A 63 2.17 -2.98 -4.91
CA LEU A 63 0.77 -2.88 -4.47
C LEU A 63 0.63 -2.93 -2.94
N MET A 64 1.39 -3.80 -2.26
CA MET A 64 1.41 -3.92 -0.81
C MET A 64 1.87 -2.63 -0.10
N SER A 65 2.62 -1.76 -0.80
CA SER A 65 3.11 -0.48 -0.26
C SER A 65 2.11 0.68 -0.39
N ILE A 66 0.94 0.46 -0.99
CA ILE A 66 -0.10 1.47 -1.21
C ILE A 66 -1.20 1.31 -0.17
N TYR A 67 -1.53 2.39 0.56
CA TYR A 67 -2.55 2.43 1.60
C TYR A 67 -3.50 3.60 1.40
N GLY A 68 -4.76 3.44 1.80
CA GLY A 68 -5.78 4.47 1.67
C GLY A 68 -6.90 4.34 2.68
N ILE A 69 -7.45 5.48 3.09
CA ILE A 69 -8.69 5.58 3.85
C ILE A 69 -9.69 6.33 2.99
N GLU A 70 -10.92 5.83 2.89
CA GLU A 70 -11.99 6.49 2.18
C GLU A 70 -13.31 6.32 2.92
N LEU A 71 -14.07 7.41 3.02
CA LEU A 71 -15.32 7.43 3.78
C LEU A 71 -16.45 6.71 3.04
N LEU A 72 -16.55 6.94 1.73
CA LEU A 72 -17.63 6.43 0.89
C LEU A 72 -17.31 5.04 0.33
N GLN A 73 -18.27 4.13 0.41
CA GLN A 73 -18.06 2.72 0.04
C GLN A 73 -17.76 2.55 -1.46
N ASP A 74 -18.51 3.24 -2.30
CA ASP A 74 -18.37 3.24 -3.75
C ASP A 74 -16.98 3.75 -4.18
N ASN A 75 -16.52 4.85 -3.60
CA ASN A 75 -15.15 5.36 -3.84
C ASN A 75 -14.09 4.34 -3.41
N ALA A 76 -14.23 3.74 -2.22
CA ALA A 76 -13.27 2.74 -1.74
C ALA A 76 -13.24 1.50 -2.65
N GLU A 77 -14.40 1.02 -3.10
CA GLU A 77 -14.51 -0.09 -4.06
C GLU A 77 -13.92 0.26 -5.42
N GLU A 78 -14.15 1.49 -5.91
CA GLU A 78 -13.55 1.98 -7.15
C GLU A 78 -12.03 2.10 -7.04
N CYS A 79 -11.50 2.62 -5.93
CA CYS A 79 -10.06 2.68 -5.70
C CYS A 79 -9.42 1.28 -5.74
N ARG A 80 -10.04 0.29 -5.07
CA ARG A 80 -9.55 -1.10 -5.11
C ARG A 80 -9.53 -1.64 -6.54
N ARG A 81 -10.60 -1.43 -7.31
CA ARG A 81 -10.66 -1.86 -8.72
C ARG A 81 -9.57 -1.19 -9.56
N ASN A 82 -9.43 0.14 -9.47
CA ASN A 82 -8.44 0.87 -10.24
C ASN A 82 -7.00 0.45 -9.94
N LEU A 83 -6.69 0.11 -8.68
CA LEU A 83 -5.39 -0.43 -8.29
C LEU A 83 -5.16 -1.85 -8.85
N LEU A 84 -6.18 -2.72 -8.79
CA LEU A 84 -6.11 -4.06 -9.36
C LEU A 84 -5.94 -3.99 -10.89
N ASP A 85 -6.75 -3.19 -11.57
CA ASP A 85 -6.67 -2.99 -13.03
C ASP A 85 -5.28 -2.50 -13.42
N THR A 86 -4.73 -1.51 -12.70
CA THR A 86 -3.36 -1.01 -12.94
C THR A 86 -2.30 -2.10 -12.76
N LEU A 87 -2.44 -2.97 -11.75
CA LEU A 87 -1.52 -4.09 -11.54
C LEU A 87 -1.63 -5.14 -12.67
N PHE A 88 -2.85 -5.52 -13.06
CA PHE A 88 -3.04 -6.58 -14.05
C PHE A 88 -2.82 -6.13 -15.49
N ASP A 89 -3.02 -4.84 -15.79
CA ASP A 89 -2.55 -4.23 -17.04
C ASP A 89 -1.03 -4.35 -17.18
N PHE A 90 -0.29 -4.23 -16.08
CA PHE A 90 1.17 -4.36 -16.05
C PHE A 90 1.66 -5.83 -16.11
N LEU A 91 1.00 -6.72 -15.37
CA LEU A 91 1.38 -8.13 -15.29
C LEU A 91 0.94 -8.93 -16.52
N GLY A 92 -0.16 -8.52 -17.16
CA GLY A 92 -0.84 -9.32 -18.18
C GLY A 92 -1.49 -10.56 -17.60
N ALA A 93 -1.61 -11.61 -18.42
CA ALA A 93 -2.21 -12.87 -18.01
C ALA A 93 -1.35 -13.58 -16.95
N VAL A 94 -1.95 -13.83 -15.79
CA VAL A 94 -1.35 -14.53 -14.65
C VAL A 94 -2.36 -15.53 -14.06
N GLY A 95 -1.89 -16.45 -13.21
CA GLY A 95 -2.76 -17.45 -12.57
C GLY A 95 -3.68 -16.84 -11.50
N ASP A 96 -4.78 -17.54 -11.20
CA ASP A 96 -5.82 -17.15 -10.24
C ASP A 96 -5.27 -16.82 -8.84
N GLU A 97 -4.17 -17.46 -8.44
CA GLU A 97 -3.46 -17.18 -7.19
C GLU A 97 -3.01 -15.72 -7.06
N TRP A 98 -2.63 -15.07 -8.17
CA TRP A 98 -2.21 -13.66 -8.18
C TRP A 98 -3.39 -12.72 -8.02
N PHE A 99 -4.54 -13.05 -8.60
CA PHE A 99 -5.81 -12.35 -8.38
C PHE A 99 -6.24 -12.46 -6.92
N GLY A 100 -6.21 -13.67 -6.35
CA GLY A 100 -6.51 -13.88 -4.94
C GLY A 100 -5.60 -13.08 -4.02
N ALA A 101 -4.28 -13.13 -4.25
CA ALA A 101 -3.31 -12.39 -3.44
C ALA A 101 -3.49 -10.87 -3.54
N ALA A 102 -3.63 -10.33 -4.75
CA ALA A 102 -3.82 -8.89 -4.95
C ALA A 102 -5.14 -8.41 -4.31
N HIS A 103 -6.21 -9.21 -4.40
CA HIS A 103 -7.49 -8.89 -3.79
C HIS A 103 -7.39 -8.84 -2.26
N VAL A 104 -6.67 -9.78 -1.63
CA VAL A 104 -6.38 -9.74 -0.18
C VAL A 104 -5.63 -8.47 0.19
N VAL A 105 -4.63 -8.07 -0.60
CA VAL A 105 -3.84 -6.86 -0.35
C VAL A 105 -4.71 -5.61 -0.43
N VAL A 106 -5.43 -5.38 -1.52
CA VAL A 106 -6.20 -4.12 -1.68
C VAL A 106 -7.34 -3.99 -0.66
N HIS A 107 -7.97 -5.09 -0.25
CA HIS A 107 -9.02 -5.05 0.78
C HIS A 107 -8.46 -4.78 2.17
N ALA A 108 -7.23 -5.23 2.45
CA ALA A 108 -6.57 -4.94 3.71
C ALA A 108 -5.94 -3.54 3.74
N ASN A 109 -5.52 -3.02 2.58
CA ASN A 109 -4.79 -1.74 2.47
C ASN A 109 -5.68 -0.53 2.19
N ILE A 110 -6.83 -0.71 1.54
CA ILE A 110 -7.81 0.36 1.26
C ILE A 110 -8.99 0.15 2.22
N VAL A 111 -9.05 0.96 3.27
CA VAL A 111 -10.03 0.82 4.35
C VAL A 111 -11.17 1.80 4.14
N ARG A 112 -12.41 1.30 4.24
CA ARG A 112 -13.57 2.18 4.35
C ARG A 112 -13.68 2.69 5.79
N GLY A 113 -13.46 3.98 6.00
CA GLY A 113 -13.44 4.57 7.33
C GLY A 113 -13.33 6.08 7.31
N ASP A 114 -13.41 6.67 8.50
CA ASP A 114 -13.17 8.08 8.74
C ASP A 114 -11.74 8.25 9.26
N ALA A 115 -10.92 8.96 8.49
CA ALA A 115 -9.52 9.20 8.85
C ALA A 115 -9.36 10.22 9.99
N LEU A 116 -10.32 11.13 10.18
CA LEU A 116 -10.32 12.11 11.28
C LEU A 116 -10.68 11.44 12.59
N ASP A 117 -11.71 10.59 12.57
CA ASP A 117 -12.12 9.80 13.74
C ASP A 117 -11.24 8.55 13.94
N MET A 118 -10.39 8.21 12.97
CA MET A 118 -9.53 7.03 12.94
C MET A 118 -10.28 5.71 13.12
N THR A 119 -11.52 5.65 12.65
CA THR A 119 -12.40 4.47 12.77
C THR A 119 -12.89 3.97 11.41
N THR A 120 -13.15 2.67 11.33
CA THR A 120 -13.81 2.04 10.19
C THR A 120 -15.27 2.48 10.12
N ALA A 121 -15.95 2.14 9.03
CA ALA A 121 -17.40 2.36 8.90
C ALA A 121 -18.25 1.65 9.98
N THR A 122 -17.68 0.68 10.73
CA THR A 122 -18.34 0.00 11.86
C THR A 122 -18.02 0.63 13.22
N GLY A 123 -17.20 1.68 13.26
CA GLY A 123 -16.76 2.35 14.50
C GLY A 123 -15.58 1.66 15.19
N GLU A 124 -14.96 0.66 14.57
CA GLU A 124 -13.76 0.01 15.10
C GLU A 124 -12.51 0.81 14.73
N PRO A 125 -11.42 0.77 15.52
CA PRO A 125 -10.18 1.45 15.16
C PRO A 125 -9.62 0.96 13.81
N ILE A 126 -9.20 1.89 12.94
CA ILE A 126 -8.54 1.52 11.68
C ILE A 126 -7.22 0.80 11.97
N THR A 127 -6.97 -0.28 11.25
CA THR A 127 -5.70 -1.00 11.26
C THR A 127 -5.15 -1.16 9.85
N PHE A 128 -3.84 -1.05 9.69
CA PHE A 128 -3.14 -1.32 8.44
C PHE A 128 -2.14 -2.47 8.58
N PRO A 129 -2.08 -3.36 7.58
CA PRO A 129 -1.04 -4.36 7.49
C PRO A 129 0.25 -3.75 6.97
N GLU A 130 1.31 -3.81 7.75
CA GLU A 130 2.65 -3.70 7.20
C GLU A 130 3.02 -5.01 6.53
N TRP A 131 3.45 -4.91 5.27
CA TRP A 131 3.96 -6.04 4.49
C TRP A 131 5.49 -5.96 4.38
N GLY A 132 6.14 -7.12 4.47
CA GLY A 132 7.57 -7.28 4.22
C GLY A 132 7.84 -8.43 3.26
N TYR A 133 8.59 -8.21 2.18
CA TYR A 133 8.99 -9.27 1.27
C TYR A 133 10.19 -10.02 1.81
N LEU A 134 10.03 -11.32 2.06
CA LEU A 134 11.08 -12.19 2.60
C LEU A 134 11.90 -12.90 1.50
N GLY A 135 11.60 -12.62 0.23
CA GLY A 135 12.16 -13.33 -0.92
C GLY A 135 11.46 -14.67 -1.18
N LYS A 136 11.77 -15.27 -2.34
CA LYS A 136 11.27 -16.60 -2.74
C LYS A 136 9.74 -16.74 -2.66
N GLY A 137 9.04 -15.65 -2.90
CA GLY A 137 7.57 -15.60 -2.89
C GLY A 137 6.92 -15.65 -1.52
N LYS A 138 7.68 -15.35 -0.46
CA LYS A 138 7.18 -15.27 0.90
C LYS A 138 7.07 -13.82 1.36
N TYR A 139 6.05 -13.55 2.16
CA TYR A 139 5.75 -12.24 2.71
C TYR A 139 5.44 -12.37 4.19
N GLN A 140 5.82 -11.38 4.98
CA GLN A 140 5.39 -11.22 6.37
C GLN A 140 4.33 -10.13 6.44
N ARG A 141 3.36 -10.30 7.36
CA ARG A 141 2.35 -9.30 7.68
C ARG A 141 2.33 -8.97 9.18
N ARG A 142 2.39 -7.68 9.50
CA ARG A 142 2.27 -7.14 10.86
C ARG A 142 1.21 -6.04 10.88
N ASP A 143 0.16 -6.17 11.67
CA ASP A 143 -0.95 -5.20 11.68
C ASP A 143 -0.75 -4.14 12.76
N PHE A 144 -0.90 -2.88 12.39
CA PHE A 144 -0.74 -1.72 13.28
C PHE A 144 -2.02 -0.88 13.29
N ARG A 145 -2.32 -0.23 14.42
CA ARG A 145 -3.44 0.70 14.50
C ARG A 145 -3.05 2.04 13.88
N TYR A 146 -3.97 2.65 13.14
CA TYR A 146 -3.70 3.89 12.42
C TYR A 146 -3.29 5.05 13.35
N HIS A 147 -3.94 5.18 14.51
CA HIS A 147 -3.55 6.21 15.49
C HIS A 147 -2.07 6.12 15.91
N THR A 148 -1.53 4.90 16.01
CA THR A 148 -0.11 4.66 16.33
C THR A 148 0.79 5.14 15.18
N LEU A 149 0.38 4.92 13.92
CA LEU A 149 1.12 5.38 12.75
C LEU A 149 1.15 6.91 12.65
N THR A 150 0.06 7.59 13.00
CA THR A 150 0.02 9.08 13.02
C THR A 150 0.87 9.69 14.13
N GLN A 151 1.02 8.97 15.25
CA GLN A 151 1.95 9.38 16.31
C GLN A 151 3.40 9.20 15.84
N LEU A 152 3.71 8.06 15.21
CA LEU A 152 5.03 7.78 14.62
C LEU A 152 5.48 8.84 13.63
N SER A 153 4.62 9.24 12.69
CA SER A 153 4.97 10.29 11.72
C SER A 153 5.25 11.65 12.37
N SER A 154 4.81 11.87 13.61
CA SER A 154 5.15 13.08 14.37
C SER A 154 6.54 13.01 15.00
N PHE A 155 7.10 11.81 15.20
CA PHE A 155 8.42 11.57 15.78
C PHE A 155 9.49 11.24 14.72
N GLU A 156 9.12 10.47 13.70
CA GLU A 156 9.96 10.05 12.57
C GLU A 156 9.18 10.32 11.26
N PRO A 157 9.22 11.56 10.75
CA PRO A 157 8.37 11.99 9.62
C PRO A 157 8.63 11.23 8.30
N ASP A 158 9.76 10.54 8.19
CA ASP A 158 10.19 9.87 6.96
C ASP A 158 9.75 8.39 6.85
N THR A 159 9.07 7.81 7.85
CA THR A 159 8.66 6.39 7.83
C THR A 159 7.24 6.14 8.34
N LEU A 160 6.40 5.49 7.51
CA LEU A 160 5.02 5.12 7.89
C LEU A 160 4.97 4.07 9.02
N PHE A 161 5.95 3.16 9.06
CA PHE A 161 6.13 2.19 10.13
C PHE A 161 7.57 2.37 10.64
N GLY A 162 7.73 2.79 11.90
CA GLY A 162 9.06 3.04 12.49
C GLY A 162 9.90 1.78 12.58
N ASP A 163 11.23 1.94 12.68
CA ASP A 163 12.14 0.81 12.85
C ASP A 163 11.84 0.14 14.21
N SER A 164 11.68 -1.19 14.20
CA SER A 164 10.92 -1.93 15.24
C SER A 164 11.63 -2.07 16.60
N GLY A 165 12.49 -1.12 16.97
CA GLY A 165 13.53 -1.33 18.00
C GLY A 165 13.41 -0.56 19.31
N SER A 166 12.64 0.54 19.44
CA SER A 166 12.88 1.46 20.57
C SER A 166 11.71 1.80 21.49
N HIS A 167 10.43 1.55 21.15
CA HIS A 167 9.32 1.96 22.01
C HIS A 167 8.14 0.97 22.02
N GLU A 168 7.65 0.63 23.22
CA GLU A 168 6.50 -0.28 23.48
C GLU A 168 5.20 0.13 22.77
N ILE A 169 5.12 1.39 22.31
CA ILE A 169 3.99 1.97 21.60
C ILE A 169 3.86 1.38 20.18
N PHE A 170 4.91 0.77 19.65
CA PHE A 170 5.02 0.32 18.25
C PHE A 170 4.99 -1.19 18.08
N THR A 171 4.40 -1.91 19.04
CA THR A 171 4.17 -3.36 18.88
C THR A 171 3.01 -3.62 17.92
N PRO A 172 3.16 -4.52 16.94
CA PRO A 172 2.06 -4.92 16.09
C PRO A 172 0.95 -5.55 16.93
N TRP A 173 -0.30 -5.18 16.65
CA TRP A 173 -1.46 -5.75 17.33
C TRP A 173 -1.66 -7.22 16.95
N LYS A 174 -1.24 -7.60 15.75
CA LYS A 174 -1.28 -8.98 15.25
C LYS A 174 -0.17 -9.25 14.23
N THR A 175 0.43 -10.43 14.30
CA THR A 175 1.48 -10.88 13.36
C THR A 175 1.04 -12.19 12.70
N TYR A 176 1.31 -12.32 11.40
CA TYR A 176 1.05 -13.52 10.63
C TYR A 176 2.38 -14.10 10.10
N PRO A 177 2.56 -15.44 10.14
CA PRO A 177 3.75 -16.12 9.62
C PRO A 177 3.82 -16.11 8.09
#